data_AF-A0A6B9R153-F1
#
_entry.id   AF-A0A6B9R153-F1
#
_cell.length_a   1.000
_cell.length_b   1.000
_cell.length_c   1.000
_cell.angle_alpha   90.00
_cell.angle_beta   90.00
_cell.angle_gamma   90.00
#
_symmetry.space_group_name_H-M   'P 1'
#
loop_
_entity.id
_entity.type
_entity.pdbx_description
1 polymer ?
#
loop_
_entity_poly.entity_id
_entity_poly.type
_entity_poly.pdbx_seq_one_letter_code
_entity_poly.pdbx_strand_id
1 'polypeptide(L)' 'KCGAAITKKRGLQAYDPKLHLAGIPMGQRQLTPYTISGTDIVCDG' A
#
# COMPACT_ATOMS: atom_id res chain seq x y z
N LYS A 1 -8.01 1.25 -3.23
CA LYS A 1 -9.05 1.82 -4.13
C LYS A 1 -8.59 1.87 -5.59
N CYS A 2 -7.40 2.41 -5.90
CA CYS A 2 -6.91 2.53 -7.28
C CYS A 2 -6.71 1.19 -8.01
N GLY A 3 -6.13 0.18 -7.33
CA GLY A 3 -5.87 -1.14 -7.92
C GLY A 3 -7.10 -1.82 -8.53
N ALA A 4 -8.23 -1.82 -7.82
CA ALA A 4 -9.49 -2.38 -8.33
C ALA A 4 -10.01 -1.67 -9.60
N ALA A 5 -9.85 -0.35 -9.69
CA ALA A 5 -10.23 0.41 -10.88
C ALA A 5 -9.35 0.06 -12.08
N ILE A 6 -8.05 -0.13 -11.87
CA ILE A 6 -7.10 -0.56 -12.91
C ILE A 6 -7.43 -1.99 -13.37
N THR A 7 -7.66 -2.90 -12.43
CA THR A 7 -8.07 -4.28 -12.74
C THR A 7 -9.30 -4.29 -13.64
N LYS A 8 -10.33 -3.50 -13.30
CA LYS A 8 -11.56 -3.38 -14.11
C LYS A 8 -11.30 -2.79 -15.50
N LYS A 9 -10.48 -1.74 -15.59
CA LYS A 9 -10.21 -1.04 -16.86
C LYS A 9 -9.39 -1.88 -17.84
N ARG A 10 -8.40 -2.64 -17.34
CA ARG A 10 -7.47 -3.41 -18.18
C ARG A 10 -7.86 -4.88 -18.33
N GLY A 11 -8.82 -5.38 -17.53
CA GLY A 11 -9.20 -6.80 -17.51
C GLY A 11 -8.08 -7.73 -17.01
N LEU A 12 -7.07 -7.18 -16.35
CA LEU A 12 -5.89 -7.88 -15.86
C LEU A 12 -5.64 -7.50 -14.41
N GLN A 13 -5.33 -8.48 -13.56
CA GLN A 13 -5.13 -8.26 -12.13
C GLN A 13 -4.01 -7.23 -11.87
N ALA A 14 -4.33 -6.23 -11.05
CA ALA A 14 -3.39 -5.22 -10.56
C ALA A 14 -3.22 -5.35 -9.03
N TYR A 15 -2.85 -4.27 -8.34
CA TYR A 15 -2.64 -4.28 -6.89
C TYR A 15 -3.92 -4.65 -6.11
N ASP A 16 -3.81 -5.69 -5.28
CA ASP A 16 -4.83 -6.10 -4.31
C ASP A 16 -4.14 -6.45 -2.97
N PRO A 17 -4.42 -5.71 -1.88
CA PRO A 17 -3.80 -5.97 -0.57
C PRO A 17 -4.20 -7.32 0.03
N LYS A 18 -5.26 -7.97 -0.47
CA LYS A 18 -5.72 -9.29 0.00
C LYS A 18 -4.92 -10.46 -0.56
N LEU A 19 -3.99 -10.23 -1.48
CA LEU A 19 -3.17 -11.30 -2.06
C LEU A 19 -1.80 -11.44 -1.40
N HIS A 20 -1.50 -10.61 -0.41
CA HIS A 20 -0.25 -10.70 0.34
C HIS A 20 -0.17 -12.01 1.12
N LEU A 21 0.86 -12.84 0.85
CA LEU A 21 1.16 -14.10 1.54
C LEU A 21 -0.08 -14.91 1.94
N ALA A 22 -0.80 -15.45 0.95
CA ALA A 22 -2.04 -16.22 1.15
C ALA A 22 -3.16 -15.47 1.89
N GLY A 23 -3.17 -14.13 1.81
CA GLY A 23 -4.21 -13.29 2.37
C GLY A 23 -3.91 -12.71 3.74
N ILE A 24 -2.70 -12.88 4.28
CA ILE A 24 -2.28 -12.19 5.49
C ILE A 24 -2.28 -10.68 5.23
N PRO A 25 -3.09 -9.89 5.93
CA PRO A 25 -3.17 -8.46 5.67
C PRO A 25 -1.91 -7.75 6.17
N MET A 26 -1.47 -6.75 5.41
CA MET A 26 -0.43 -5.82 5.85
C MET A 26 -0.88 -5.06 7.11
N GLY A 27 0.09 -4.56 7.89
CA GLY A 27 -0.21 -3.76 9.08
C GLY A 27 -0.50 -4.57 10.35
N GLN A 28 0.01 -5.81 10.44
CA GLN A 28 -0.02 -6.58 11.70
C GLN A 28 0.76 -5.88 12.83
N ARG A 29 1.72 -5.03 12.46
CA ARG A 29 2.37 -4.04 13.33
C ARG A 29 2.06 -2.64 12.81
N GLN A 30 2.31 -1.63 13.65
CA GLN A 30 2.14 -0.24 13.24
C GLN A 30 3.00 0.10 12.01
N LEU A 31 2.37 0.72 11.01
CA LEU A 31 3.05 1.38 9.91
C LEU A 31 3.38 2.80 10.37
N THR A 32 4.64 3.00 10.78
CA THR A 32 5.10 4.28 11.33
C THR A 32 5.58 5.21 10.23
N PRO A 33 5.27 6.51 10.32
CA PRO A 33 5.80 7.51 9.38
C PRO A 33 7.29 7.74 9.61
N TYR A 34 7.93 8.37 8.62
CA TYR A 34 9.31 8.82 8.68
C TYR A 34 9.38 10.33 8.53
N THR A 35 10.31 10.95 9.27
CA THR A 35 10.70 12.35 9.04
C THR A 35 11.89 12.37 8.09
N ILE A 36 11.80 13.15 7.02
CA ILE A 36 12.90 13.30 6.06
C ILE A 36 14.01 14.14 6.72
N SER A 37 15.19 13.55 6.87
CA SER A 37 16.34 14.18 7.53
C SER A 37 16.66 15.56 6.95
N GLY A 38 16.84 16.56 7.83
CA GLY A 38 17.10 17.94 7.44
C GLY A 38 15.87 18.74 7.03
N THR A 39 14.67 18.18 7.21
CA THR A 39 13.38 18.85 6.95
C THR A 39 12.40 18.56 8.08
N ASP A 40 11.29 19.29 8.10
CA ASP A 40 10.15 19.02 8.98
C ASP A 40 9.05 18.18 8.29
N ILE A 41 9.37 17.58 7.14
CA ILE A 41 8.40 16.80 6.35
C ILE A 41 8.28 15.40 6.95
N VAL A 42 7.06 15.08 7.41
CA VAL A 42 6.67 13.74 7.87
C VAL A 42 5.87 13.06 6.76
N CYS A 43 6.27 11.87 6.36
CA CYS A 43 5.59 11.10 5.32
C CYS A 43 5.50 9.62 5.67
N ASP A 44 4.59 8.91 5.03
CA ASP A 44 4.66 7.45 4.98
C ASP A 44 5.90 7.03 4.16
N GLY A 45 6.38 5.80 4.39
CA GLY A 45 7.51 5.20 3.66
C GLY A 45 7.18 4.75 2.25
#